data_AF-A0A1W5CZ98-F1
#
_entry.id   AF-A0A1W5CZ98-F1
#
_cell.length_a   1.000
_cell.length_b   1.000
_cell.length_c   1.000
_cell.angle_alpha   90.00
_cell.angle_beta   90.00
_cell.angle_gamma   90.00
#
_symmetry.space_group_name_H-M   'P 1'
#
loop_
_entity.id
_entity.type
_entity.pdbx_description
1 polymer ?
#
loop_
_entity_poly.entity_id
_entity_poly.type
_entity_poly.pdbx_seq_one_letter_code
_entity_poly.pdbx_strand_id
1 'polypeptide(L)'
;MIRRQARQRRDYLYRRALALRDAEIAEKRAKLKSSLATGKPLDPSIANDKELRKDYKYDESRPDRTAEEELDLDDEYAQLSGIVDPRVLVTTSRDPSSRLSAFAKEIRLLLPTSIRLNRGNLVLPNLVTSANSSGLSDLILLHEHRGTPTALTVSHLPHGPTASFSLHNVVLRHDIPNSSRGTVSESYPHLIFEGFTSRLGQRVVKILKHLFPPREAATGNNTTGNRVVTFKNIEDSVEVRHHVFVKTGHQSVELAEVGPRMTMRLFEIRGGTLENKNGDVEWHVGTYMRTSRKKDYL
;
A
#
# COMPACT_ATOMS: atom_id res chain seq x y z
N MET A 1 23.70 6.20 9.99
CA MET A 1 22.35 5.94 9.42
C MET A 1 22.15 4.46 9.09
N ILE A 2 22.83 3.89 8.09
CA ILE A 2 22.63 2.51 7.57
C ILE A 2 22.54 1.42 8.66
N ARG A 3 23.49 1.39 9.62
CA ARG A 3 23.46 0.40 10.74
C ARG A 3 22.18 0.44 11.58
N ARG A 4 21.53 1.62 11.72
CA ARG A 4 20.27 1.79 12.45
C ARG A 4 19.11 1.15 11.68
N GLN A 5 19.01 1.38 10.37
CA GLN A 5 17.97 0.80 9.51
C GLN A 5 18.09 -0.73 9.45
N ALA A 6 19.31 -1.26 9.30
CA ALA A 6 19.57 -2.71 9.33
C ALA A 6 19.29 -3.35 10.70
N ARG A 7 19.36 -2.59 11.80
CA ARG A 7 18.89 -3.03 13.13
C ARG A 7 17.36 -3.01 13.19
N GLN A 8 16.73 -1.86 12.90
CA GLN A 8 15.27 -1.70 12.91
C GLN A 8 14.54 -2.74 12.05
N ARG A 9 15.07 -3.10 10.86
CA ARG A 9 14.52 -4.17 10.02
C ARG A 9 14.60 -5.54 10.71
N ARG A 10 15.70 -5.89 11.37
CA ARG A 10 15.82 -7.14 12.14
C ARG A 10 14.90 -7.14 13.35
N ASP A 11 14.83 -6.03 14.07
CA ASP A 11 13.93 -5.84 15.22
C ASP A 11 12.45 -5.96 14.80
N TYR A 12 12.08 -5.47 13.61
CA TYR A 12 10.76 -5.64 13.01
C TYR A 12 10.46 -7.11 12.64
N LEU A 13 11.35 -7.77 11.89
CA LEU A 13 11.17 -9.18 11.51
C LEU A 13 11.09 -10.09 12.73
N TYR A 14 11.88 -9.82 13.78
CA TYR A 14 11.82 -10.55 15.04
C TYR A 14 10.49 -10.34 15.78
N ARG A 15 10.00 -9.10 15.89
CA ARG A 15 8.67 -8.81 16.47
C ARG A 15 7.54 -9.46 15.68
N ARG A 16 7.59 -9.43 14.34
CA ARG A 16 6.62 -10.11 13.47
C ARG A 16 6.61 -11.64 13.68
N ALA A 17 7.78 -12.25 13.89
CA ALA A 17 7.87 -13.67 14.21
C ALA A 17 7.34 -14.01 15.61
N LEU A 18 7.57 -13.13 16.61
CA LEU A 18 6.96 -13.27 17.94
C LEU A 18 5.44 -13.12 17.87
N ALA A 19 4.91 -12.11 17.19
CA ALA A 19 3.47 -11.89 17.05
C ALA A 19 2.74 -13.10 16.43
N LEU A 20 3.34 -13.77 15.45
CA LEU A 20 2.78 -15.01 14.88
C LEU A 20 2.70 -16.13 15.93
N ARG A 21 3.75 -16.34 16.72
CA ARG A 21 3.78 -17.33 17.81
C ARG A 21 2.80 -16.98 18.94
N ASP A 22 2.78 -15.71 19.34
CA ASP A 22 1.92 -15.21 20.41
C ASP A 22 0.44 -15.29 20.01
N ALA A 23 0.12 -15.16 18.71
CA ALA A 23 -1.24 -15.31 18.22
C ALA A 23 -1.77 -16.77 18.30
N GLU A 24 -0.94 -17.78 18.05
CA GLU A 24 -1.31 -19.19 18.28
C GLU A 24 -1.63 -19.46 19.77
N ILE A 25 -0.92 -18.76 20.67
CA ILE A 25 -1.17 -18.80 22.12
C ILE A 25 -2.44 -18.00 22.46
N ALA A 26 -2.64 -16.83 21.85
CA ALA A 26 -3.81 -15.97 22.04
C ALA A 26 -5.10 -16.67 21.62
N GLU A 27 -5.12 -17.45 20.53
CA GLU A 27 -6.29 -18.23 20.13
C GLU A 27 -6.70 -19.25 21.20
N LYS A 28 -5.72 -19.92 21.84
CA LYS A 28 -5.96 -20.82 22.98
C LYS A 28 -6.48 -20.07 24.21
N ARG A 29 -5.95 -18.87 24.49
CA ARG A 29 -6.40 -18.00 25.60
C ARG A 29 -7.82 -17.47 25.39
N ALA A 30 -8.18 -17.09 24.17
CA ALA A 30 -9.55 -16.65 23.83
C ALA A 30 -10.57 -17.78 24.01
N LYS A 31 -10.21 -19.02 23.65
CA LYS A 31 -11.03 -20.22 23.92
C LYS A 31 -11.17 -20.50 25.42
N LEU A 32 -10.10 -20.33 26.21
CA LEU A 32 -10.16 -20.42 27.67
C LEU A 32 -11.08 -19.34 28.27
N LYS A 33 -10.93 -18.07 27.87
CA LYS A 33 -11.73 -16.93 28.34
C LYS A 33 -13.22 -17.09 28.05
N SER A 34 -13.57 -17.50 26.83
CA SER A 34 -14.96 -17.78 26.43
C SER A 34 -15.56 -19.01 27.11
N SER A 35 -14.75 -20.05 27.37
CA SER A 35 -15.16 -21.20 28.21
C SER A 35 -15.44 -20.77 29.65
N LEU A 36 -14.56 -19.97 30.27
CA LEU A 36 -14.75 -19.42 31.62
C LEU A 36 -16.01 -18.54 31.72
N ALA A 37 -16.29 -17.71 30.70
CA ALA A 37 -17.47 -16.85 30.67
C ALA A 37 -18.79 -17.62 30.44
N THR A 38 -18.77 -18.75 29.73
CA THR A 38 -19.99 -19.50 29.36
C THR A 38 -20.21 -20.80 30.13
N GLY A 39 -19.22 -21.25 30.90
CA GLY A 39 -19.23 -22.55 31.59
C GLY A 39 -19.15 -23.76 30.64
N LYS A 40 -18.97 -23.56 29.33
CA LYS A 40 -18.91 -24.66 28.35
C LYS A 40 -17.59 -25.43 28.46
N PRO A 41 -17.60 -26.77 28.32
CA PRO A 41 -16.38 -27.57 28.38
C PRO A 41 -15.40 -27.21 27.26
N LEU A 42 -14.12 -27.16 27.60
CA LEU A 42 -13.00 -26.84 26.72
C LEU A 42 -12.25 -28.12 26.33
N ASP A 43 -11.50 -28.07 25.22
CA ASP A 43 -10.60 -29.15 24.82
C ASP A 43 -9.60 -29.50 25.95
N PRO A 44 -9.41 -30.78 26.31
CA PRO A 44 -8.49 -31.19 27.37
C PRO A 44 -7.04 -30.73 27.21
N SER A 45 -6.56 -30.53 25.98
CA SER A 45 -5.20 -30.04 25.70
C SER A 45 -5.00 -28.59 26.15
N ILE A 46 -6.01 -27.73 25.94
CA ILE A 46 -6.00 -26.34 26.39
C ILE A 46 -6.34 -26.28 27.89
N ALA A 47 -7.30 -27.10 28.33
CA ALA A 47 -7.74 -27.13 29.70
C ALA A 47 -6.61 -27.55 30.65
N ASN A 48 -5.80 -28.56 30.33
CA ASN A 48 -4.78 -29.09 31.24
C ASN A 48 -3.42 -28.37 31.19
N ASP A 49 -3.27 -27.37 30.31
CA ASP A 49 -2.04 -26.58 30.20
C ASP A 49 -1.83 -25.69 31.44
N LYS A 50 -0.76 -25.98 32.20
CA LYS A 50 -0.42 -25.26 33.44
C LYS A 50 0.26 -23.92 33.18
N GLU A 51 1.03 -23.81 32.08
CA GLU A 51 1.74 -22.58 31.73
C GLU A 51 0.74 -21.56 31.18
N LEU A 52 -0.13 -21.99 30.25
CA LEU A 52 -1.21 -21.16 29.72
C LEU A 52 -2.10 -20.57 30.81
N ARG A 53 -2.50 -21.37 31.81
CA ARG A 53 -3.29 -20.93 32.98
C ARG A 53 -2.55 -19.97 33.92
N LYS A 54 -1.23 -20.08 34.01
CA LYS A 54 -0.40 -19.18 34.83
C LYS A 54 -0.30 -17.82 34.15
N ASP A 55 0.01 -17.82 32.86
CA ASP A 55 0.26 -16.60 32.09
C ASP A 55 -1.05 -15.85 31.78
N TYR A 56 -2.16 -16.56 31.57
CA TYR A 56 -3.48 -15.97 31.36
C TYR A 56 -3.88 -14.97 32.46
N LYS A 57 -3.44 -15.18 33.72
CA LYS A 57 -3.69 -14.25 34.84
C LYS A 57 -3.09 -12.87 34.66
N TYR A 58 -2.03 -12.75 33.86
CA TYR A 58 -1.37 -11.48 33.56
C TYR A 58 -1.91 -10.85 32.27
N ASP A 59 -2.29 -11.69 31.30
CA ASP A 59 -2.76 -11.28 29.98
C ASP A 59 -4.29 -11.10 29.85
N GLU A 60 -5.08 -11.35 30.91
CA GLU A 60 -6.56 -11.26 30.90
C GLU A 60 -7.11 -9.89 30.43
N SER A 61 -6.36 -8.81 30.69
CA SER A 61 -6.71 -7.44 30.28
C SER A 61 -6.36 -7.12 28.81
N ARG A 62 -5.61 -7.98 28.12
CA ARG A 62 -5.30 -7.82 26.70
C ARG A 62 -6.60 -8.04 25.88
N PRO A 63 -6.92 -7.17 24.91
CA PRO A 63 -8.09 -7.39 24.05
C PRO A 63 -7.90 -8.67 23.24
N ASP A 64 -8.98 -9.44 23.05
CA ASP A 64 -8.97 -10.64 22.23
C ASP A 64 -8.87 -10.24 20.75
N ARG A 65 -7.63 -10.13 20.27
CA ARG A 65 -7.32 -9.80 18.88
C ARG A 65 -6.92 -11.05 18.12
N THR A 66 -7.28 -11.09 16.84
CA THR A 66 -6.78 -12.12 15.93
C THR A 66 -5.29 -11.90 15.62
N ALA A 67 -4.61 -12.95 15.14
CA ALA A 67 -3.26 -12.86 14.61
C ALA A 67 -3.10 -11.73 13.58
N GLU A 68 -4.14 -11.53 12.78
CA GLU A 68 -4.15 -10.59 11.67
C GLU A 68 -4.25 -9.15 12.16
N GLU A 69 -5.10 -8.89 13.16
CA GLU A 69 -5.22 -7.58 13.83
C GLU A 69 -3.96 -7.18 14.60
N GLU A 70 -3.29 -8.11 15.27
CA GLU A 70 -2.02 -7.80 15.96
C GLU A 70 -0.89 -7.48 14.97
N LEU A 71 -0.81 -8.20 13.85
CA LEU A 71 0.12 -7.92 12.76
C LEU A 71 -0.18 -6.59 12.04
N ASP A 72 -1.45 -6.21 11.92
CA ASP A 72 -1.87 -4.96 11.28
C ASP A 72 -1.61 -3.72 12.15
N LEU A 73 -1.47 -3.90 13.48
CA LEU A 73 -1.13 -2.83 14.43
C LEU A 73 0.37 -2.51 14.45
N ASP A 74 1.25 -3.52 14.44
CA ASP A 74 2.71 -3.33 14.35
C ASP A 74 3.17 -3.47 12.88
N ASP A 75 2.57 -2.66 12.00
CA ASP A 75 2.85 -2.64 10.56
C ASP A 75 3.84 -1.53 10.17
N GLU A 76 4.51 -1.66 9.03
CA GLU A 76 5.56 -0.73 8.57
C GLU A 76 5.05 0.71 8.42
N TYR A 77 3.76 0.87 8.10
CA TYR A 77 3.07 2.15 7.94
C TYR A 77 2.54 2.75 9.25
N ALA A 78 2.33 1.94 10.29
CA ALA A 78 1.55 2.34 11.48
C ALA A 78 2.21 3.48 12.28
N GLN A 79 3.54 3.58 12.26
CA GLN A 79 4.30 4.56 13.05
C GLN A 79 4.17 6.01 12.56
N LEU A 80 3.82 6.22 11.29
CA LEU A 80 3.79 7.53 10.63
C LEU A 80 2.41 7.87 10.05
N SER A 81 1.52 6.87 9.94
CA SER A 81 0.15 7.01 9.45
C SER A 81 -0.60 8.13 10.16
N GLY A 82 -1.04 9.15 9.40
CA GLY A 82 -1.83 10.27 9.91
C GLY A 82 -1.05 11.37 10.64
N ILE A 83 0.26 11.19 10.85
CA ILE A 83 1.11 12.15 11.59
C ILE A 83 2.01 12.95 10.64
N VAL A 84 2.57 12.30 9.61
CA VAL A 84 3.53 12.91 8.69
C VAL A 84 3.06 12.72 7.25
N ASP A 85 3.05 13.82 6.49
CA ASP A 85 2.73 13.80 5.06
C ASP A 85 3.79 12.98 4.29
N PRO A 86 3.39 11.96 3.50
CA PRO A 86 4.30 11.10 2.78
C PRO A 86 4.98 11.90 1.66
N ARG A 87 6.32 11.79 1.60
CA ARG A 87 7.15 12.45 0.60
C ARG A 87 7.59 11.41 -0.42
N VAL A 88 6.79 11.28 -1.47
CA VAL A 88 6.97 10.27 -2.53
C VAL A 88 7.91 10.79 -3.62
N LEU A 89 8.88 9.96 -4.01
CA LEU A 89 9.80 10.23 -5.12
C LEU A 89 9.42 9.43 -6.37
N VAL A 90 9.08 10.12 -7.45
CA VAL A 90 8.82 9.52 -8.76
C VAL A 90 10.09 9.58 -9.61
N THR A 91 10.54 8.44 -10.11
CA THR A 91 11.68 8.34 -11.04
C THR A 91 11.40 7.32 -12.15
N THR A 92 12.26 7.31 -13.16
CA THR A 92 12.12 6.49 -14.37
C THR A 92 13.16 5.37 -14.42
N SER A 93 13.10 4.56 -15.47
CA SER A 93 14.24 3.84 -16.05
C SER A 93 15.45 4.76 -16.31
N ARG A 94 16.62 4.15 -16.56
CA ARG A 94 17.91 4.82 -16.75
C ARG A 94 17.85 5.90 -17.84
N ASP A 95 17.42 5.48 -19.02
CA ASP A 95 17.31 6.31 -20.23
C ASP A 95 15.83 6.37 -20.65
N PRO A 96 15.05 7.33 -20.14
CA PRO A 96 13.62 7.44 -20.42
C PRO A 96 13.35 8.16 -21.74
N SER A 97 12.30 7.72 -22.45
CA SER A 97 11.73 8.47 -23.56
C SER A 97 11.06 9.76 -23.10
N SER A 98 10.73 10.63 -24.07
CA SER A 98 9.91 11.82 -23.85
C SER A 98 8.51 11.46 -23.32
N ARG A 99 7.89 10.37 -23.81
CA ARG A 99 6.57 9.90 -23.36
C ARG A 99 6.61 9.38 -21.91
N LEU A 100 7.63 8.60 -21.53
CA LEU A 100 7.80 8.18 -20.13
C LEU A 100 8.13 9.36 -19.21
N SER A 101 8.92 10.33 -19.68
CA SER A 101 9.21 11.56 -18.93
C SER A 101 7.96 12.41 -18.69
N ALA A 102 7.04 12.47 -19.67
CA ALA A 102 5.72 13.09 -19.52
C ALA A 102 4.85 12.30 -18.54
N PHE A 103 4.76 10.97 -18.67
CA PHE A 103 4.01 10.12 -17.73
C PHE A 103 4.52 10.25 -16.29
N ALA A 104 5.83 10.33 -16.07
CA ALA A 104 6.42 10.58 -14.75
C ALA A 104 6.01 11.94 -14.16
N LYS A 105 5.76 12.95 -15.01
CA LYS A 105 5.17 14.24 -14.59
C LYS A 105 3.67 14.11 -14.28
N GLU A 106 2.94 13.29 -15.02
CA GLU A 106 1.51 13.01 -14.77
C GLU A 106 1.30 12.26 -13.45
N ILE A 107 2.11 11.24 -13.15
CA ILE A 107 2.12 10.54 -11.85
C ILE A 107 2.55 11.49 -10.72
N ARG A 108 3.49 12.41 -10.96
CA ARG A 108 3.81 13.47 -9.99
C ARG A 108 2.61 14.39 -9.69
N LEU A 109 1.80 14.72 -10.69
CA LEU A 109 0.59 15.52 -10.50
C LEU A 109 -0.55 14.72 -9.84
N LEU A 110 -0.56 13.40 -9.96
CA LEU A 110 -1.50 12.51 -9.26
C LEU A 110 -1.25 12.52 -7.73
N LEU A 111 0.00 12.59 -7.30
CA LEU A 111 0.40 12.57 -5.88
C LEU A 111 0.83 13.98 -5.41
N PRO A 112 0.01 14.70 -4.61
CA PRO A 112 0.20 16.14 -4.36
C PRO A 112 1.53 16.50 -3.69
N THR A 113 2.03 15.65 -2.80
CA THR A 113 3.28 15.84 -2.04
C THR A 113 4.53 15.31 -2.77
N SER A 114 4.39 14.83 -4.01
CA SER A 114 5.45 14.07 -4.68
C SER A 114 6.43 14.93 -5.49
N ILE A 115 7.67 14.46 -5.55
CA ILE A 115 8.79 15.06 -6.28
C ILE A 115 9.23 14.15 -7.43
N ARG A 116 9.64 14.72 -8.57
CA ARG A 116 10.14 13.98 -9.74
C ARG A 116 11.64 14.17 -9.88
N LEU A 117 12.41 13.09 -9.99
CA LEU A 117 13.86 13.13 -10.18
C LEU A 117 14.30 12.46 -11.49
N ASN A 118 15.10 13.18 -12.27
CA ASN A 118 15.73 12.68 -13.50
C ASN A 118 16.75 11.58 -13.15
N ARG A 119 16.57 10.37 -13.70
CA ARG A 119 17.36 9.19 -13.33
C ARG A 119 18.83 9.31 -13.76
N GLY A 120 19.08 9.51 -15.06
CA GLY A 120 20.42 9.56 -15.64
C GLY A 120 21.31 8.39 -15.23
N ASN A 121 22.58 8.67 -14.97
CA ASN A 121 23.58 7.66 -14.57
C ASN A 121 23.52 7.23 -13.10
N LEU A 122 22.52 7.66 -12.33
CA LEU A 122 22.43 7.35 -10.90
C LEU A 122 22.09 5.86 -10.72
N VAL A 123 22.83 5.15 -9.86
CA VAL A 123 22.71 3.69 -9.61
C VAL A 123 21.65 3.36 -8.54
N LEU A 124 20.93 2.24 -8.64
CA LEU A 124 19.74 1.95 -7.81
C LEU A 124 19.98 2.06 -6.28
N PRO A 125 20.94 1.32 -5.67
CA PRO A 125 21.33 1.49 -4.27
C PRO A 125 21.65 2.93 -3.84
N ASN A 126 22.31 3.71 -4.71
CA ASN A 126 22.62 5.11 -4.40
C ASN A 126 21.34 5.97 -4.34
N LEU A 127 20.31 5.65 -5.13
CA LEU A 127 19.02 6.34 -5.02
C LEU A 127 18.32 5.98 -3.72
N VAL A 128 18.27 4.71 -3.35
CA VAL A 128 17.63 4.25 -2.10
C VAL A 128 18.35 4.86 -0.89
N THR A 129 19.68 4.89 -0.91
CA THR A 129 20.50 5.55 0.13
C THR A 129 20.22 7.06 0.20
N SER A 130 20.14 7.75 -0.94
CA SER A 130 19.82 9.19 -0.99
C SER A 130 18.40 9.49 -0.50
N ALA A 131 17.41 8.70 -0.92
CA ALA A 131 16.02 8.83 -0.50
C ALA A 131 15.85 8.62 1.00
N ASN A 132 16.51 7.59 1.54
CA ASN A 132 16.59 7.33 2.98
C ASN A 132 17.26 8.48 3.75
N SER A 133 18.33 9.07 3.21
CA SER A 133 19.01 10.22 3.84
C SER A 133 18.16 11.50 3.83
N SER A 134 17.31 11.65 2.82
CA SER A 134 16.39 12.77 2.64
C SER A 134 15.07 12.64 3.41
N GLY A 135 14.86 11.53 4.13
CA GLY A 135 13.62 11.24 4.87
C GLY A 135 12.40 11.13 3.96
N LEU A 136 12.53 10.47 2.81
CA LEU A 136 11.42 10.18 1.90
C LEU A 136 10.66 8.92 2.36
N SER A 137 9.34 8.92 2.19
CA SER A 137 8.49 7.78 2.61
C SER A 137 8.46 6.69 1.55
N ASP A 138 8.46 7.05 0.27
CA ASP A 138 8.22 6.10 -0.82
C ASP A 138 9.01 6.45 -2.07
N LEU A 139 9.39 5.41 -2.81
CA LEU A 139 10.00 5.51 -4.13
C LEU A 139 9.10 4.81 -5.14
N ILE A 140 8.67 5.54 -6.17
CA ILE A 140 7.98 5.02 -7.34
C ILE A 140 8.94 5.00 -8.52
N LEU A 141 9.17 3.83 -9.08
CA LEU A 141 9.97 3.65 -10.30
C LEU A 141 9.06 3.22 -11.47
N LEU A 142 9.18 3.93 -12.58
CA LEU A 142 8.41 3.70 -13.80
C LEU A 142 9.29 3.11 -14.91
N HIS A 143 8.80 2.04 -15.54
CA HIS A 143 9.40 1.41 -16.72
C HIS A 143 8.50 1.57 -17.94
N GLU A 144 9.09 1.52 -19.13
CA GLU A 144 8.40 1.59 -20.42
C GLU A 144 8.87 0.52 -21.40
N HIS A 145 8.08 0.34 -22.46
CA HIS A 145 8.48 -0.31 -23.69
C HIS A 145 8.20 0.66 -24.87
N ARG A 146 9.25 1.11 -25.56
CA ARG A 146 9.13 1.94 -26.79
C ARG A 146 8.19 3.17 -26.66
N GLY A 147 8.20 3.88 -25.53
CA GLY A 147 7.35 5.06 -25.32
C GLY A 147 5.99 4.80 -24.65
N THR A 148 5.64 3.55 -24.34
CA THR A 148 4.44 3.23 -23.53
C THR A 148 4.87 2.73 -22.14
N PRO A 149 4.34 3.30 -21.04
CA PRO A 149 4.62 2.81 -19.69
C PRO A 149 4.08 1.38 -19.50
N THR A 150 4.90 0.47 -18.97
CA THR A 150 4.59 -0.97 -18.85
C THR A 150 4.71 -1.54 -17.46
N ALA A 151 5.45 -0.90 -16.55
CA ALA A 151 5.48 -1.31 -15.15
C ALA A 151 5.68 -0.11 -14.21
N LEU A 152 5.12 -0.26 -13.02
CA LEU A 152 5.20 0.67 -11.91
C LEU A 152 5.56 -0.12 -10.66
N THR A 153 6.66 0.26 -10.00
CA THR A 153 7.08 -0.35 -8.74
C THR A 153 7.03 0.69 -7.64
N VAL A 154 6.21 0.43 -6.62
CA VAL A 154 6.13 1.23 -5.38
C VAL A 154 6.99 0.55 -4.33
N SER A 155 7.89 1.29 -3.69
CA SER A 155 8.78 0.79 -2.64
C SER A 155 8.76 1.70 -1.43
N HIS A 156 8.29 1.19 -0.29
CA HIS A 156 8.17 1.95 0.95
C HIS A 156 9.49 1.95 1.74
N LEU A 157 9.91 3.14 2.16
CA LEU A 157 11.15 3.40 2.88
C LEU A 157 10.85 3.64 4.37
N PRO A 158 11.75 3.27 5.30
CA PRO A 158 13.13 2.84 5.07
C PRO A 158 13.34 1.34 4.84
N HIS A 159 12.36 0.50 5.18
CA HIS A 159 12.45 -0.97 5.08
C HIS A 159 11.08 -1.64 4.88
N GLY A 160 10.13 -0.93 4.27
CA GLY A 160 8.79 -1.44 4.01
C GLY A 160 8.72 -2.35 2.78
N PRO A 161 7.50 -2.70 2.33
CA PRO A 161 7.30 -3.58 1.20
C PRO A 161 7.61 -2.89 -0.14
N THR A 162 7.91 -3.70 -1.14
CA THR A 162 7.92 -3.29 -2.55
C THR A 162 6.82 -4.02 -3.30
N ALA A 163 5.85 -3.28 -3.82
CA ALA A 163 4.77 -3.78 -4.67
C ALA A 163 5.06 -3.44 -6.13
N SER A 164 5.11 -4.46 -6.99
CA SER A 164 5.38 -4.30 -8.42
C SER A 164 4.13 -4.63 -9.24
N PHE A 165 3.78 -3.68 -10.10
CA PHE A 165 2.60 -3.72 -10.95
C PHE A 165 3.00 -3.67 -12.42
N SER A 166 2.33 -4.46 -13.25
CA SER A 166 2.34 -4.28 -14.71
C SER A 166 1.24 -3.30 -15.09
N LEU A 167 1.55 -2.36 -15.98
CA LEU A 167 0.62 -1.35 -16.47
C LEU A 167 0.07 -1.78 -17.84
N HIS A 168 -1.25 -1.70 -17.97
CA HIS A 168 -2.02 -2.00 -19.18
C HIS A 168 -2.97 -0.85 -19.48
N ASN A 169 -3.39 -0.71 -20.73
CA ASN A 169 -4.35 0.30 -21.19
C ASN A 169 -4.00 1.74 -20.73
N VAL A 170 -2.71 2.09 -20.73
CA VAL A 170 -2.23 3.39 -20.29
C VAL A 170 -2.57 4.45 -21.33
N VAL A 171 -3.48 5.36 -20.97
CA VAL A 171 -3.76 6.59 -21.73
C VAL A 171 -3.14 7.74 -20.97
N LEU A 172 -2.11 8.35 -21.57
CA LEU A 172 -1.46 9.54 -21.02
C LEU A 172 -2.47 10.69 -20.95
N ARG A 173 -2.37 11.55 -19.93
CA ARG A 173 -3.18 12.77 -19.83
C ARG A 173 -3.10 13.58 -21.12
N HIS A 174 -1.91 13.76 -21.67
CA HIS A 174 -1.70 14.48 -22.94
C HIS A 174 -2.50 13.92 -24.14
N ASP A 175 -2.86 12.63 -24.11
CA ASP A 175 -3.64 11.97 -25.16
C ASP A 175 -5.17 12.02 -24.90
N ILE A 176 -5.61 12.47 -23.71
CA ILE A 176 -7.05 12.60 -23.35
C ILE A 176 -7.63 13.92 -23.91
N PRO A 177 -8.73 13.90 -24.68
CA PRO A 177 -9.35 15.11 -25.22
C PRO A 177 -9.83 16.05 -24.11
N ASN A 178 -9.70 17.36 -24.34
CA ASN A 178 -9.99 18.46 -23.41
C ASN A 178 -9.19 18.51 -22.09
N SER A 179 -8.50 17.44 -21.67
CA SER A 179 -7.70 17.42 -20.42
C SER A 179 -6.54 18.43 -20.43
N SER A 180 -6.03 18.76 -21.63
CA SER A 180 -4.92 19.69 -21.85
C SER A 180 -5.29 21.16 -21.61
N ARG A 181 -6.58 21.49 -21.46
CA ARG A 181 -7.10 22.87 -21.34
C ARG A 181 -6.86 23.52 -19.97
N GLY A 182 -6.25 22.84 -19.00
CA GLY A 182 -5.98 23.41 -17.68
C GLY A 182 -4.85 22.73 -16.91
N THR A 183 -4.44 23.35 -15.82
CA THR A 183 -3.56 22.77 -14.80
C THR A 183 -4.34 21.78 -13.92
N VAL A 184 -3.66 20.75 -13.42
CA VAL A 184 -4.26 19.79 -12.47
C VAL A 184 -4.33 20.46 -11.10
N SER A 185 -5.47 20.32 -10.39
CA SER A 185 -5.56 20.73 -8.99
C SER A 185 -4.67 19.84 -8.12
N GLU A 186 -3.69 20.43 -7.44
CA GLU A 186 -2.81 19.73 -6.49
C GLU A 186 -3.40 19.65 -5.07
N SER A 187 -4.71 19.89 -4.93
CA SER A 187 -5.46 19.65 -3.69
C SER A 187 -5.38 18.18 -3.26
N TYR A 188 -5.51 17.92 -1.97
CA TYR A 188 -5.47 16.56 -1.42
C TYR A 188 -6.69 15.78 -1.95
N PRO A 189 -6.51 14.64 -2.64
CA PRO A 189 -7.62 13.90 -3.23
C PRO A 189 -8.41 13.12 -2.18
N HIS A 190 -9.69 12.89 -2.45
CA HIS A 190 -10.41 11.76 -1.87
C HIS A 190 -9.97 10.46 -2.55
N LEU A 191 -9.86 9.39 -1.77
CA LEU A 191 -9.54 8.06 -2.28
C LEU A 191 -10.77 7.17 -2.19
N ILE A 192 -11.05 6.44 -3.26
CA ILE A 192 -12.07 5.39 -3.29
C ILE A 192 -11.37 4.08 -3.65
N PHE A 193 -11.55 3.06 -2.81
CA PHE A 193 -11.09 1.70 -3.07
C PHE A 193 -12.34 0.80 -3.15
N GLU A 194 -12.57 0.18 -4.32
CA GLU A 194 -13.72 -0.67 -4.59
C GLU A 194 -13.24 -2.06 -5.02
N GLY A 195 -13.88 -3.13 -4.51
CA GLY A 195 -13.59 -4.50 -4.91
C GLY A 195 -12.36 -5.16 -4.27
N PHE A 196 -11.74 -4.54 -3.26
CA PHE A 196 -10.67 -5.18 -2.47
C PHE A 196 -11.28 -5.85 -1.24
N THR A 197 -11.42 -7.18 -1.27
CA THR A 197 -12.11 -7.94 -0.20
C THR A 197 -11.18 -8.86 0.57
N SER A 198 -10.12 -9.33 -0.07
CA SER A 198 -9.17 -10.27 0.52
C SER A 198 -8.16 -9.56 1.44
N ARG A 199 -7.42 -10.35 2.23
CA ARG A 199 -6.29 -9.87 3.02
C ARG A 199 -5.17 -9.24 2.15
N LEU A 200 -4.89 -9.82 0.98
CA LEU A 200 -3.91 -9.27 0.05
C LEU A 200 -4.43 -7.95 -0.56
N GLY A 201 -5.71 -7.88 -0.91
CA GLY A 201 -6.37 -6.66 -1.34
C GLY A 201 -6.26 -5.55 -0.30
N GLN A 202 -6.55 -5.84 0.97
CA GLN A 202 -6.36 -4.90 2.08
C GLN A 202 -4.89 -4.45 2.22
N ARG A 203 -3.92 -5.36 2.05
CA ARG A 203 -2.48 -5.02 2.03
C ARG A 203 -2.12 -4.09 0.86
N VAL A 204 -2.64 -4.33 -0.34
CA VAL A 204 -2.46 -3.46 -1.52
C VAL A 204 -3.10 -2.09 -1.29
N VAL A 205 -4.33 -2.04 -0.77
CA VAL A 205 -5.01 -0.79 -0.37
C VAL A 205 -4.17 -0.05 0.68
N LYS A 206 -3.57 -0.76 1.64
CA LYS A 206 -2.69 -0.16 2.65
C LYS A 206 -1.41 0.43 2.03
N ILE A 207 -0.78 -0.25 1.07
CA ILE A 207 0.39 0.28 0.35
C ILE A 207 0.00 1.51 -0.49
N LEU A 208 -1.09 1.45 -1.25
CA LEU A 208 -1.52 2.52 -2.15
C LEU A 208 -2.07 3.76 -1.43
N LYS A 209 -2.81 3.59 -0.32
CA LYS A 209 -3.41 4.72 0.41
C LYS A 209 -2.37 5.61 1.09
N HIS A 210 -1.28 5.04 1.61
CA HIS A 210 -0.23 5.80 2.31
C HIS A 210 0.71 6.57 1.37
N LEU A 211 0.55 6.46 0.04
CA LEU A 211 1.20 7.36 -0.93
C LEU A 211 0.59 8.76 -0.94
N PHE A 212 -0.60 8.92 -0.38
CA PHE A 212 -1.33 10.19 -0.32
C PHE A 212 -1.28 10.77 1.10
N PRO A 213 -1.24 12.11 1.23
CA PRO A 213 -1.27 12.74 2.54
C PRO A 213 -2.59 12.46 3.27
N PRO A 214 -2.54 12.32 4.60
CA PRO A 214 -3.75 12.22 5.41
C PRO A 214 -4.62 13.46 5.19
N ARG A 215 -5.92 13.23 4.97
CA ARG A 215 -6.91 14.31 4.97
C ARG A 215 -7.33 14.58 6.41
N GLU A 216 -7.55 15.85 6.74
CA GLU A 216 -8.24 16.23 7.98
C GLU A 216 -9.55 15.43 8.11
N ALA A 217 -9.82 14.96 9.33
CA ALA A 217 -11.09 14.31 9.65
C ALA A 217 -12.24 15.29 9.37
N ALA A 218 -13.32 14.80 8.77
CA ALA A 218 -14.42 15.66 8.35
C ALA A 218 -15.14 16.29 9.55
N THR A 219 -14.80 17.54 9.87
CA THR A 219 -15.45 18.34 10.92
C THR A 219 -16.84 18.77 10.44
N GLY A 220 -17.80 17.85 10.53
CA GLY A 220 -19.20 18.04 10.12
C GLY A 220 -19.48 17.63 8.67
N ASN A 221 -20.64 18.04 8.14
CA ASN A 221 -21.19 17.58 6.86
C ASN A 221 -20.43 18.09 5.60
N ASN A 222 -19.47 19.00 5.74
CA ASN A 222 -18.74 19.60 4.62
C ASN A 222 -17.40 18.90 4.37
N THR A 223 -17.42 17.80 3.61
CA THR A 223 -16.20 17.16 3.10
C THR A 223 -15.59 17.99 1.96
N THR A 224 -14.59 18.82 2.27
CA THR A 224 -13.63 19.40 1.30
C THR A 224 -14.26 20.06 0.05
N GLY A 225 -13.92 19.62 -1.18
CA GLY A 225 -13.07 18.47 -1.49
C GLY A 225 -13.09 17.99 -2.95
N ASN A 226 -12.92 18.86 -3.94
CA ASN A 226 -13.41 18.61 -5.31
C ASN A 226 -12.60 17.62 -6.17
N ARG A 227 -11.70 16.81 -5.59
CA ARG A 227 -10.77 15.91 -6.30
C ARG A 227 -10.91 14.48 -5.81
N VAL A 228 -10.97 13.50 -6.69
CA VAL A 228 -11.09 12.08 -6.34
C VAL A 228 -10.20 11.19 -7.21
N VAL A 229 -9.52 10.23 -6.58
CA VAL A 229 -8.80 9.14 -7.24
C VAL A 229 -9.48 7.84 -6.88
N THR A 230 -9.90 7.09 -7.90
CA THR A 230 -10.64 5.84 -7.77
C THR A 230 -9.71 4.68 -8.13
N PHE A 231 -9.62 3.69 -7.24
CA PHE A 231 -8.99 2.41 -7.46
C PHE A 231 -10.08 1.35 -7.42
N LYS A 232 -10.44 0.78 -8.57
CA LYS A 232 -11.47 -0.26 -8.69
C LYS A 232 -10.82 -1.57 -9.10
N ASN A 233 -10.94 -2.60 -8.28
CA ASN A 233 -10.49 -3.95 -8.60
C ASN A 233 -11.54 -4.69 -9.44
N ILE A 234 -11.11 -5.28 -10.55
CA ILE A 234 -11.90 -6.16 -11.42
C ILE A 234 -10.97 -7.31 -11.84
N GLU A 235 -11.24 -8.56 -11.42
CA GLU A 235 -10.42 -9.75 -11.79
C GLU A 235 -8.90 -9.53 -11.59
N ASP A 236 -8.50 -9.18 -10.37
CA ASP A 236 -7.13 -8.78 -9.95
C ASP A 236 -6.49 -7.62 -10.73
N SER A 237 -7.28 -6.92 -11.54
CA SER A 237 -6.84 -5.79 -12.35
C SER A 237 -7.39 -4.51 -11.72
N VAL A 238 -6.49 -3.73 -11.11
CA VAL A 238 -6.83 -2.47 -10.44
C VAL A 238 -6.89 -1.35 -11.48
N GLU A 239 -8.10 -0.98 -11.87
CA GLU A 239 -8.35 0.20 -12.67
C GLU A 239 -8.18 1.47 -11.83
N VAL A 240 -7.32 2.37 -12.30
CA VAL A 240 -7.15 3.70 -11.72
C VAL A 240 -7.77 4.74 -12.63
N ARG A 241 -8.53 5.66 -12.03
CA ARG A 241 -9.03 6.89 -12.65
C ARG A 241 -8.85 8.07 -11.71
N HIS A 242 -8.63 9.24 -12.28
CA HIS A 242 -8.45 10.49 -11.53
C HIS A 242 -9.38 11.56 -12.08
N HIS A 243 -10.36 11.92 -11.26
CA HIS A 243 -11.41 12.88 -11.59
C HIS A 243 -11.37 14.11 -10.67
N VAL A 244 -11.89 15.21 -11.19
CA VAL A 244 -12.34 16.37 -10.42
C VAL A 244 -13.85 16.40 -10.52
N PHE A 245 -14.54 16.78 -9.44
CA PHE A 245 -16.00 16.77 -9.38
C PHE A 245 -16.54 18.10 -8.89
N VAL A 246 -17.73 18.46 -9.37
CA VAL A 246 -18.49 19.62 -8.91
C VAL A 246 -19.88 19.14 -8.51
N LYS A 247 -20.30 19.46 -7.28
CA LYS A 247 -21.67 19.23 -6.83
C LYS A 247 -22.56 20.33 -7.41
N THR A 248 -23.35 20.01 -8.42
CA THR A 248 -24.28 20.97 -9.05
C THR A 248 -25.60 21.09 -8.29
N GLY A 249 -25.90 20.12 -7.41
CA GLY A 249 -27.05 20.12 -6.52
C GLY A 249 -26.83 19.15 -5.34
N HIS A 250 -27.87 18.93 -4.54
CA HIS A 250 -27.81 17.99 -3.41
C HIS A 250 -27.72 16.51 -3.83
N GLN A 251 -28.28 16.17 -4.99
CA GLN A 251 -28.32 14.80 -5.53
C GLN A 251 -27.52 14.63 -6.84
N SER A 252 -26.97 15.70 -7.39
CA SER A 252 -26.25 15.70 -8.67
C SER A 252 -24.78 16.09 -8.51
N VAL A 253 -23.90 15.31 -9.13
CA VAL A 253 -22.47 15.56 -9.21
C VAL A 253 -22.00 15.39 -10.64
N GLU A 254 -21.27 16.38 -11.15
CA GLU A 254 -20.63 16.32 -12.46
C GLU A 254 -19.16 15.94 -12.29
N LEU A 255 -18.67 15.05 -13.16
CA LEU A 255 -17.32 14.51 -13.13
C LEU A 255 -16.55 14.93 -14.39
N ALA A 256 -15.36 15.47 -14.19
CA ALA A 256 -14.39 15.75 -15.24
C ALA A 256 -13.13 14.90 -15.01
N GLU A 257 -12.64 14.22 -16.05
CA GLU A 257 -11.42 13.42 -15.96
C GLU A 257 -10.18 14.29 -16.20
N VAL A 258 -9.17 14.14 -15.33
CA VAL A 258 -8.05 15.08 -15.24
C VAL A 258 -6.67 14.40 -15.22
N GLY A 259 -6.57 13.15 -14.80
CA GLY A 259 -5.33 12.36 -14.80
C GLY A 259 -5.27 11.27 -15.86
N PRO A 260 -4.16 10.52 -15.94
CA PRO A 260 -4.03 9.39 -16.86
C PRO A 260 -4.99 8.25 -16.49
N ARG A 261 -5.41 7.49 -17.50
CA ARG A 261 -6.09 6.20 -17.33
C ARG A 261 -5.04 5.10 -17.30
N MET A 262 -5.17 4.16 -16.38
CA MET A 262 -4.36 2.95 -16.39
C MET A 262 -5.08 1.81 -15.70
N THR A 263 -4.83 0.58 -16.16
CA THR A 263 -5.16 -0.65 -15.45
C THR A 263 -3.85 -1.23 -14.95
N MET A 264 -3.67 -1.32 -13.63
CA MET A 264 -2.47 -1.92 -13.05
C MET A 264 -2.80 -3.32 -12.53
N ARG A 265 -1.96 -4.30 -12.86
CA ARG A 265 -2.06 -5.67 -12.33
C ARG A 265 -0.86 -5.96 -11.45
N LEU A 266 -1.10 -6.25 -10.18
CA LEU A 266 -0.07 -6.66 -9.24
C LEU A 266 0.54 -7.99 -9.72
N PHE A 267 1.87 -8.08 -9.72
CA PHE A 267 2.57 -9.34 -10.01
C PHE A 267 3.49 -9.81 -8.87
N GLU A 268 3.89 -8.90 -7.97
CA GLU A 268 4.74 -9.23 -6.82
C GLU A 268 4.56 -8.24 -5.67
N ILE A 269 4.50 -8.75 -4.42
CA ILE A 269 4.77 -7.99 -3.19
C ILE A 269 5.94 -8.66 -2.47
N ARG A 270 6.94 -7.87 -2.10
CA ARG A 270 8.16 -8.33 -1.44
C ARG A 270 8.46 -7.55 -0.18
N GLY A 271 8.86 -8.26 0.89
CA GLY A 271 9.34 -7.69 2.14
C GLY A 271 10.74 -7.08 2.01
N GLY A 272 10.79 -5.79 1.73
CA GLY A 272 12.01 -5.00 1.64
C GLY A 272 11.99 -3.99 0.50
N THR A 273 12.98 -3.09 0.51
CA THR A 273 13.13 -1.99 -0.45
C THR A 273 13.61 -2.47 -1.83
N LEU A 274 13.46 -1.59 -2.83
CA LEU A 274 13.77 -1.82 -4.25
C LEU A 274 15.18 -2.38 -4.55
N GLU A 275 16.16 -2.11 -3.69
CA GLU A 275 17.52 -2.66 -3.84
C GLU A 275 17.63 -4.14 -3.41
N ASN A 276 16.77 -4.60 -2.50
CA ASN A 276 16.86 -5.93 -1.91
C ASN A 276 16.21 -7.01 -2.78
N LYS A 277 16.97 -7.45 -3.80
CA LYS A 277 16.59 -8.58 -4.66
C LYS A 277 16.48 -9.94 -3.94
N ASN A 278 16.84 -10.02 -2.67
CA ASN A 278 16.76 -11.23 -1.84
C ASN A 278 15.82 -11.05 -0.64
N GLY A 279 14.88 -10.09 -0.69
CA GLY A 279 13.81 -9.96 0.29
C GLY A 279 12.75 -11.07 0.14
N ASP A 280 12.14 -11.46 1.26
CA ASP A 280 11.11 -12.49 1.28
C ASP A 280 9.89 -12.07 0.45
N VAL A 281 9.38 -12.96 -0.39
CA VAL A 281 8.23 -12.67 -1.26
C VAL A 281 6.95 -12.95 -0.47
N GLU A 282 6.17 -11.90 -0.19
CA GLU A 282 4.89 -11.98 0.52
C GLU A 282 3.82 -12.58 -0.41
N TRP A 283 3.82 -12.18 -1.68
CA TRP A 283 2.96 -12.74 -2.72
C TRP A 283 3.57 -12.57 -4.11
N HIS A 284 3.31 -13.49 -5.03
CA HIS A 284 3.64 -13.34 -6.45
C HIS A 284 2.60 -14.03 -7.33
N VAL A 285 2.48 -13.59 -8.59
CA VAL A 285 1.55 -14.18 -9.56
C VAL A 285 2.04 -15.54 -10.06
N GLY A 286 1.36 -16.62 -9.65
CA GLY A 286 1.67 -18.00 -10.03
C GLY A 286 1.20 -18.38 -11.44
N THR A 287 1.63 -17.66 -12.48
CA THR A 287 1.10 -17.76 -13.86
C THR A 287 1.02 -19.18 -14.41
N TYR A 288 2.06 -19.99 -14.23
CA TYR A 288 2.20 -21.34 -14.80
C TYR A 288 1.51 -22.46 -13.99
N MET A 289 0.69 -22.12 -12.98
CA MET A 289 -0.06 -23.11 -12.18
C MET A 289 -1.40 -23.49 -12.82
N ARG A 290 -1.83 -24.75 -12.68
CA ARG A 290 -3.06 -25.31 -13.31
C ARG A 290 -4.35 -24.53 -13.03
N THR A 291 -4.45 -23.86 -11.87
CA THR A 291 -5.63 -23.10 -11.45
C THR A 291 -5.38 -21.59 -11.36
N SER A 292 -4.25 -21.09 -11.88
CA SER A 292 -3.84 -19.68 -11.77
C SER A 292 -4.88 -18.70 -12.32
N ARG A 293 -5.52 -19.06 -13.44
CA ARG A 293 -6.56 -18.25 -14.12
C ARG A 293 -7.97 -18.42 -13.54
N LYS A 294 -8.13 -19.13 -12.41
CA LYS A 294 -9.43 -19.42 -11.78
C LYS A 294 -9.53 -18.86 -10.35
N LYS A 295 -8.51 -18.13 -9.90
CA LYS A 295 -8.42 -17.59 -8.56
C LYS A 295 -8.13 -16.10 -8.67
N ASP A 296 -9.01 -15.32 -8.07
CA ASP A 296 -8.78 -13.91 -7.80
C ASP A 296 -8.20 -13.80 -6.39
N TYR A 297 -7.30 -12.83 -6.20
CA TYR A 297 -6.46 -12.67 -5.02
C TYR A 297 -6.60 -11.30 -4.33
N LEU A 298 -7.28 -10.31 -4.93
CA LEU A 298 -7.45 -8.94 -4.38
C LEU A 298 -8.86 -8.72 -3.79
#